data_AF-A0A7V2LPT4-F1
#
_entry.id   AF-A0A7V2LPT4-F1
#
_cell.length_a   1.000
_cell.length_b   1.000
_cell.length_c   1.000
_cell.angle_alpha   90.00
_cell.angle_beta   90.00
_cell.angle_gamma   90.00
#
_symmetry.space_group_name_H-M   'P 1'
#
loop_
_entity.id
_entity.type
_entity.pdbx_description
1 polymer ?
#
loop_
_entity_poly.entity_id
_entity_poly.type
_entity_poly.pdbx_seq_one_letter_code
_entity_poly.pdbx_strand_id
1 'polypeptide(L)'
;MSEYWQGRGHPWEYDPGPPKNRSWARLFARTPNYRGLGKAATGSERFRWHFGPMFYRGRLKDNSVKVLVIGQEGAQDESLSHRSFTGGTGARMQHFLNYIGITESYLFLNTFVYPIYGQYVSSLQWLAQDPDSPIVQHRHQIFDYALERNDVHLVIAVGNAAKESVVSWVEWRGGSCPQGIKDISQCTASNLDPSTKILGVVHPGGAGKGGALDAIKEDFRKAMQKIKGWMDADPNWLPPDPSGSRQFAQPYEYESAPIPFADFSYGFPLRLGRGGTSSNRMDEQRSIQLFSAAGKYNARGASLTYGYQGEGSQEGYSQEARDLPYEPPKARYRDYDKGPGKQWTRLLMGGNSGLEWPDFGAMGAVAHPSFGYGAIYRGRPSSASVLLLADQQSHDDSFTGRALSGESGQRMQAFLQAMGIIKRYVIIRVLPIDTLDFDESITNSILSHPQTIKVYQAILDRIISRNKKLRLILTFGPNSRRLVQSLDRGNLSLVSLGAWKEGSALSDWQSKLSAISQIGYEKEMPSPSFSYDGARSQIPRFDLPYGVLRWIGTSGDRGSRPIDDTTQQPSPDYYKIYMPDWAYQLEPPPLSKKEQQAVDSAS
;
A
#
# COMPACT_ATOMS: atom_id res chain seq x y z
N MET A 1 10.12 18.68 -13.86
CA MET A 1 9.80 17.74 -12.75
C MET A 1 8.31 17.89 -12.47
N SER A 2 7.57 16.79 -12.38
CA SER A 2 6.10 16.86 -12.19
C SER A 2 5.74 17.56 -10.88
N GLU A 3 4.74 18.45 -10.89
CA GLU A 3 4.20 19.09 -9.68
C GLU A 3 3.71 18.07 -8.63
N TYR A 4 3.41 16.83 -9.05
CA TYR A 4 2.96 15.75 -8.16
C TYR A 4 4.10 15.14 -7.33
N TRP A 5 5.37 15.52 -7.58
CA TRP A 5 6.55 15.03 -6.87
C TRP A 5 7.06 16.01 -5.80
N GLN A 6 6.66 17.27 -5.86
CA GLN A 6 7.20 18.33 -5.01
C GLN A 6 7.01 18.01 -3.53
N GLY A 7 8.10 18.08 -2.75
CA GLY A 7 8.10 17.88 -1.31
C GLY A 7 7.99 16.41 -0.83
N ARG A 8 8.09 15.42 -1.73
CA ARG A 8 7.89 13.99 -1.40
C ARG A 8 9.14 13.12 -1.50
N GLY A 9 10.29 13.72 -1.78
CA GLY A 9 11.49 12.99 -2.18
C GLY A 9 11.41 12.54 -3.65
N HIS A 10 12.09 11.45 -3.99
CA HIS A 10 12.13 10.96 -5.36
C HIS A 10 11.11 9.85 -5.61
N PRO A 11 10.46 9.79 -6.79
CA PRO A 11 9.46 8.75 -7.10
C PRO A 11 10.02 7.32 -7.15
N TRP A 12 11.35 7.16 -7.08
CA TRP A 12 12.02 5.87 -6.95
C TRP A 12 12.40 5.49 -5.51
N GLU A 13 12.03 6.30 -4.53
CA GLU A 13 12.02 5.95 -3.12
C GLU A 13 10.69 5.28 -2.78
N TYR A 14 10.74 4.25 -1.94
CA TYR A 14 9.55 3.49 -1.58
C TYR A 14 9.81 2.66 -0.31
N ASP A 15 8.75 2.24 0.35
CA ASP A 15 8.77 1.32 1.47
C ASP A 15 8.77 -0.15 0.97
N PRO A 16 9.83 -0.94 1.22
CA PRO A 16 9.90 -2.35 0.85
C PRO A 16 9.05 -3.26 1.75
N GLY A 17 8.32 -2.72 2.72
CA GLY A 17 7.64 -3.51 3.73
C GLY A 17 8.55 -3.80 4.94
N PRO A 18 8.05 -4.56 5.93
CA PRO A 18 8.82 -4.95 7.09
C PRO A 18 10.16 -5.63 6.74
N PRO A 19 11.25 -5.44 7.49
CA PRO A 19 12.45 -6.24 7.28
C PRO A 19 12.20 -7.73 7.59
N LYS A 20 12.44 -8.63 6.62
CA LYS A 20 12.23 -10.09 6.77
C LYS A 20 13.02 -10.74 7.92
N ASN A 21 14.12 -10.11 8.36
CA ASN A 21 14.97 -10.55 9.48
C ASN A 21 14.60 -9.91 10.83
N ARG A 22 13.41 -9.31 10.94
CA ARG A 22 12.87 -8.68 12.16
C ARG A 22 11.48 -9.24 12.48
N SER A 23 10.97 -8.94 13.68
CA SER A 23 9.70 -9.49 14.18
C SER A 23 8.46 -8.81 13.63
N TRP A 24 8.57 -7.63 13.01
CA TRP A 24 7.45 -6.81 12.54
C TRP A 24 6.36 -7.59 11.79
N ALA A 25 6.70 -8.26 10.69
CA ALA A 25 5.72 -9.01 9.91
C ALA A 25 5.07 -10.15 10.71
N ARG A 26 5.81 -10.77 11.64
CA ARG A 26 5.28 -11.82 12.53
C ARG A 26 4.34 -11.23 13.58
N LEU A 27 4.68 -10.07 14.16
CA LEU A 27 3.82 -9.37 15.11
C LEU A 27 2.52 -8.94 14.43
N PHE A 28 2.60 -8.32 13.25
CA PHE A 28 1.41 -7.95 12.46
C PHE A 28 0.55 -9.17 12.08
N ALA A 29 1.14 -10.30 11.73
CA ALA A 29 0.41 -11.54 11.46
C ALA A 29 -0.32 -12.15 12.67
N ARG A 30 -0.01 -11.69 13.90
CA ARG A 30 -0.70 -12.09 15.13
C ARG A 30 -1.91 -11.22 15.47
N THR A 31 -2.40 -10.44 14.50
CA THR A 31 -3.62 -9.63 14.64
C THR A 31 -4.78 -10.48 15.19
N PRO A 32 -5.35 -10.11 16.35
CA PRO A 32 -6.51 -10.77 16.95
C PRO A 32 -7.74 -10.76 16.03
N ASN A 33 -8.76 -11.52 16.40
CA ASN A 33 -10.05 -11.54 15.69
C ASN A 33 -10.87 -10.28 15.99
N TYR A 34 -10.48 -9.14 15.42
CA TYR A 34 -11.15 -7.84 15.63
C TYR A 34 -12.66 -7.91 15.40
N ARG A 35 -13.10 -8.57 14.33
CA ARG A 35 -14.53 -8.71 14.00
C ARG A 35 -15.29 -9.49 15.07
N GLY A 36 -14.78 -10.67 15.42
CA GLY A 36 -15.38 -11.52 16.45
C GLY A 36 -15.40 -10.83 17.82
N LEU A 37 -14.29 -10.19 18.21
CA LEU A 37 -14.16 -9.45 19.47
C LEU A 37 -15.11 -8.25 19.51
N GLY A 38 -15.22 -7.50 18.42
CA GLY A 38 -16.17 -6.40 18.28
C GLY A 38 -17.62 -6.84 18.46
N LYS A 39 -18.01 -7.91 17.77
CA LYS A 39 -19.36 -8.49 17.85
C LYS A 39 -19.66 -9.02 19.26
N ALA A 40 -18.73 -9.74 19.87
CA ALA A 40 -18.90 -10.33 21.20
C ALA A 40 -18.96 -9.26 22.31
N ALA A 41 -18.06 -8.27 22.30
CA ALA A 41 -18.00 -7.26 23.34
C ALA A 41 -19.07 -6.16 23.23
N THR A 42 -19.62 -5.93 22.02
CA THR A 42 -20.51 -4.78 21.79
C THR A 42 -21.84 -5.11 21.12
N GLY A 43 -22.11 -6.39 20.88
CA GLY A 43 -23.32 -6.92 20.22
C GLY A 43 -23.41 -6.66 18.71
N SER A 44 -22.42 -6.02 18.08
CA SER A 44 -22.47 -5.67 16.64
C SER A 44 -21.07 -5.55 16.02
N GLU A 45 -20.98 -5.60 14.69
CA GLU A 45 -19.73 -5.38 13.96
C GLU A 45 -19.29 -3.92 14.11
N ARG A 46 -18.07 -3.70 14.63
CA ARG A 46 -17.54 -2.36 14.94
C ARG A 46 -16.42 -1.93 14.02
N PHE A 47 -15.86 -2.83 13.22
CA PHE A 47 -14.68 -2.56 12.40
C PHE A 47 -15.00 -2.66 10.90
N ARG A 48 -14.47 -1.73 10.11
CA ARG A 48 -14.57 -1.72 8.64
C ARG A 48 -13.48 -2.62 8.07
N TRP A 49 -13.71 -3.92 8.16
CA TRP A 49 -12.73 -4.97 7.84
C TRP A 49 -12.51 -5.22 6.35
N HIS A 50 -13.40 -4.76 5.48
CA HIS A 50 -13.43 -5.05 4.03
C HIS A 50 -12.09 -4.85 3.30
N PHE A 51 -11.36 -3.80 3.70
CA PHE A 51 -10.06 -3.43 3.13
C PHE A 51 -8.89 -3.68 4.10
N GLY A 52 -9.09 -4.57 5.06
CA GLY A 52 -8.07 -5.10 5.93
C GLY A 52 -7.46 -4.13 6.93
N PRO A 53 -6.43 -4.59 7.65
CA PRO A 53 -5.72 -3.81 8.65
C PRO A 53 -4.63 -2.91 8.04
N MET A 54 -4.37 -1.76 8.67
CA MET A 54 -3.29 -0.84 8.37
C MET A 54 -2.34 -0.76 9.57
N PHE A 55 -1.20 -1.42 9.43
CA PHE A 55 -0.30 -1.67 10.55
C PHE A 55 0.60 -0.48 10.89
N TYR A 56 1.17 0.18 9.88
CA TYR A 56 2.17 1.22 10.11
C TYR A 56 2.34 2.18 8.92
N ARG A 57 3.06 3.27 9.13
CA ARG A 57 3.73 4.10 8.10
C ARG A 57 5.06 4.61 8.63
N GLY A 58 6.09 4.68 7.80
CA GLY A 58 7.42 5.17 8.18
C GLY A 58 8.46 4.04 8.32
N ARG A 59 9.33 4.12 9.32
CA ARG A 59 10.53 3.27 9.41
C ARG A 59 10.36 2.08 10.33
N LEU A 60 10.87 0.93 9.89
CA LEU A 60 10.84 -0.35 10.61
C LEU A 60 12.24 -0.97 10.78
N LYS A 61 13.30 -0.25 10.41
CA LYS A 61 14.68 -0.68 10.66
C LYS A 61 15.07 -0.33 12.09
N ASP A 62 16.11 -0.98 12.61
CA ASP A 62 16.63 -0.64 13.92
C ASP A 62 17.26 0.76 13.88
N ASN A 63 17.16 1.49 15.00
CA ASN A 63 17.71 2.83 15.18
C ASN A 63 17.33 3.82 14.06
N SER A 64 16.12 3.69 13.53
CA SER A 64 15.62 4.54 12.43
C SER A 64 14.39 5.36 12.79
N VAL A 65 13.95 5.27 14.05
CA VAL A 65 12.78 5.99 14.57
C VAL A 65 13.23 6.83 15.76
N LYS A 66 13.02 8.15 15.68
CA LYS A 66 13.17 9.10 16.80
C LYS A 66 11.81 9.54 17.33
N VAL A 67 10.79 9.56 16.46
CA VAL A 67 9.42 9.97 16.81
C VAL A 67 8.43 8.85 16.53
N LEU A 68 7.74 8.39 17.56
CA LEU A 68 6.61 7.47 17.44
C LEU A 68 5.30 8.26 17.45
N VAL A 69 4.50 8.14 16.40
CA VAL A 69 3.18 8.76 16.31
C VAL A 69 2.12 7.68 16.44
N ILE A 70 1.17 7.87 17.36
CA ILE A 70 0.07 6.95 17.62
C ILE A 70 -1.23 7.66 17.26
N GLY A 71 -1.95 7.12 16.28
CA GLY A 71 -3.29 7.56 15.93
C GLY A 71 -4.38 6.66 16.47
N GLN A 72 -5.62 6.98 16.13
CA GLN A 72 -6.77 6.18 16.52
C GLN A 72 -6.98 5.00 15.54
N GLU A 73 -7.28 5.30 14.28
CA GLU A 73 -7.38 4.34 13.17
C GLU A 73 -7.01 5.00 11.84
N GLY A 74 -6.93 4.23 10.76
CA GLY A 74 -6.90 4.77 9.40
C GLY A 74 -8.29 4.90 8.78
N ALA A 75 -8.36 5.52 7.60
CA ALA A 75 -9.57 5.71 6.82
C ALA A 75 -9.42 5.05 5.43
N GLN A 76 -10.10 5.56 4.41
CA GLN A 76 -10.10 4.96 3.08
C GLN A 76 -8.78 5.11 2.30
N ASP A 77 -8.04 6.20 2.47
CA ASP A 77 -6.73 6.37 1.83
C ASP A 77 -5.72 5.39 2.42
N GLU A 78 -5.77 5.17 3.73
CA GLU A 78 -4.97 4.16 4.45
C GLU A 78 -5.35 2.74 4.04
N SER A 79 -6.64 2.46 3.83
CA SER A 79 -7.12 1.18 3.31
C SER A 79 -6.62 0.88 1.89
N LEU A 80 -6.46 1.90 1.03
CA LEU A 80 -5.86 1.72 -0.29
C LEU A 80 -4.35 1.56 -0.23
N SER A 81 -3.66 2.41 0.54
CA SER A 81 -2.20 2.39 0.61
C SER A 81 -1.64 1.22 1.44
N HIS A 82 -2.49 0.61 2.27
CA HIS A 82 -2.11 -0.32 3.34
C HIS A 82 -1.03 0.25 4.26
N ARG A 83 -1.09 1.57 4.51
CA ARG A 83 -0.21 2.31 5.41
C ARG A 83 -1.04 3.26 6.25
N SER A 84 -0.68 3.44 7.52
CA SER A 84 -1.39 4.32 8.45
C SER A 84 -1.14 5.80 8.09
N PHE A 85 -2.07 6.71 8.41
CA PHE A 85 -1.89 8.15 8.20
C PHE A 85 -1.49 8.53 6.76
N THR A 86 -2.19 8.05 5.75
CA THR A 86 -1.97 8.45 4.35
C THR A 86 -2.97 9.47 3.81
N GLY A 87 -4.01 9.81 4.58
CA GLY A 87 -4.98 10.86 4.28
C GLY A 87 -4.65 12.23 4.89
N GLY A 88 -5.68 13.05 5.07
CA GLY A 88 -5.54 14.44 5.55
C GLY A 88 -4.86 14.58 6.91
N THR A 89 -5.22 13.76 7.90
CA THR A 89 -4.54 13.73 9.21
C THR A 89 -3.04 13.45 9.05
N GLY A 90 -2.68 12.51 8.18
CA GLY A 90 -1.29 12.18 7.88
C GLY A 90 -0.49 13.33 7.29
N ALA A 91 -1.11 14.12 6.42
CA ALA A 91 -0.48 15.31 5.84
C ALA A 91 -0.24 16.42 6.89
N ARG A 92 -1.19 16.62 7.82
CA ARG A 92 -1.04 17.57 8.94
C ARG A 92 0.10 17.14 9.87
N MET A 93 0.14 15.86 10.23
CA MET A 93 1.23 15.33 11.05
C MET A 93 2.58 15.34 10.31
N GLN A 94 2.59 15.16 9.00
CA GLN A 94 3.83 15.31 8.23
C GLN A 94 4.37 16.73 8.30
N HIS A 95 3.52 17.74 8.20
CA HIS A 95 3.93 19.14 8.37
C HIS A 95 4.47 19.40 9.77
N PHE A 96 3.77 18.92 10.80
CA PHE A 96 4.20 18.99 12.20
C PHE A 96 5.60 18.41 12.43
N LEU A 97 5.88 17.23 11.85
CA LEU A 97 7.20 16.58 11.94
C LEU A 97 8.28 17.36 11.16
N ASN A 98 7.96 17.80 9.94
CA ASN A 98 8.89 18.59 9.13
C ASN A 98 9.31 19.88 9.84
N TYR A 99 8.37 20.54 10.54
CA TYR A 99 8.62 21.77 11.28
C TYR A 99 9.66 21.61 12.40
N ILE A 100 9.66 20.46 13.08
CA ILE A 100 10.65 20.12 14.11
C ILE A 100 11.93 19.46 13.55
N GLY A 101 12.07 19.43 12.22
CA GLY A 101 13.23 18.87 11.53
C GLY A 101 13.24 17.34 11.41
N ILE A 102 12.10 16.67 11.58
CA ILE A 102 11.96 15.22 11.41
C ILE A 102 11.27 14.95 10.07
N THR A 103 12.03 14.46 9.10
CA THR A 103 11.57 14.24 7.71
C THR A 103 11.47 12.78 7.33
N GLU A 104 12.12 11.88 8.08
CA GLU A 104 12.10 10.43 7.81
C GLU A 104 12.18 9.55 9.06
N SER A 105 12.75 10.02 10.19
CA SER A 105 12.98 9.20 11.39
C SER A 105 11.73 9.09 12.28
N TYR A 106 10.64 8.61 11.69
CA TYR A 106 9.37 8.42 12.39
C TYR A 106 8.74 7.06 12.10
N LEU A 107 7.85 6.66 13.00
CA LEU A 107 6.96 5.52 12.83
C LEU A 107 5.55 5.92 13.27
N PHE A 108 4.56 5.68 12.42
CA PHE A 108 3.15 5.87 12.71
C PHE A 108 2.52 4.51 12.97
N LEU A 109 1.82 4.39 14.10
CA LEU A 109 1.00 3.25 14.51
C LEU A 109 -0.40 3.74 14.91
N ASN A 110 -1.32 2.83 15.20
CA ASN A 110 -2.69 3.16 15.59
C ASN A 110 -3.15 2.39 16.84
N THR A 111 -4.13 2.94 17.55
CA THR A 111 -4.93 2.25 18.58
C THR A 111 -5.61 1.01 18.00
N PHE A 112 -6.21 1.14 16.82
CA PHE A 112 -6.81 0.06 16.05
C PHE A 112 -6.17 -0.06 14.67
N VAL A 113 -5.84 -1.29 14.27
CA VAL A 113 -5.35 -1.55 12.90
C VAL A 113 -6.47 -1.51 11.86
N TYR A 114 -7.73 -1.65 12.28
CA TYR A 114 -8.90 -1.52 11.41
C TYR A 114 -9.60 -0.17 11.63
N PRO A 115 -10.19 0.43 10.57
CA PRO A 115 -11.09 1.56 10.76
C PRO A 115 -12.32 1.15 11.56
N ILE A 116 -12.90 2.06 12.34
CA ILE A 116 -14.15 1.80 13.08
C ILE A 116 -15.39 2.30 12.33
N TYR A 117 -16.55 1.70 12.61
CA TYR A 117 -17.85 2.26 12.27
C TYR A 117 -18.23 3.36 13.26
N GLY A 118 -18.58 4.53 12.75
CA GLY A 118 -18.97 5.67 13.60
C GLY A 118 -17.76 6.35 14.26
N GLN A 119 -17.90 6.64 15.56
CA GLN A 119 -16.92 7.35 16.38
C GLN A 119 -16.42 6.44 17.50
N TYR A 120 -15.25 6.76 18.06
CA TYR A 120 -14.77 6.13 19.28
C TYR A 120 -15.69 6.53 20.45
N VAL A 121 -16.29 5.53 21.08
CA VAL A 121 -17.29 5.68 22.15
C VAL A 121 -16.98 4.69 23.29
N SER A 122 -17.60 4.89 24.46
CA SER A 122 -17.35 4.08 25.66
C SER A 122 -17.51 2.58 25.47
N SER A 123 -18.42 2.13 24.60
CA SER A 123 -18.59 0.70 24.31
C SER A 123 -17.37 0.05 23.63
N LEU A 124 -16.46 0.84 23.07
CA LEU A 124 -15.19 0.35 22.50
C LEU A 124 -14.03 0.43 23.50
N GLN A 125 -14.23 1.02 24.68
CA GLN A 125 -13.14 1.33 25.60
C GLN A 125 -12.45 0.07 26.13
N TRP A 126 -13.20 -1.00 26.45
CA TRP A 126 -12.60 -2.27 26.84
C TRP A 126 -11.71 -2.82 25.71
N LEU A 127 -12.23 -2.91 24.48
CA LEU A 127 -11.46 -3.36 23.31
C LEU A 127 -10.22 -2.50 23.07
N ALA A 128 -10.30 -1.21 23.35
CA ALA A 128 -9.28 -0.24 23.01
C ALA A 128 -8.22 -0.06 24.08
N GLN A 129 -8.54 -0.17 25.37
CA GLN A 129 -7.67 0.31 26.45
C GLN A 129 -7.45 -0.69 27.59
N ASP A 130 -8.31 -1.69 27.72
CA ASP A 130 -8.20 -2.67 28.81
C ASP A 130 -7.04 -3.66 28.57
N PRO A 131 -6.11 -3.85 29.51
CA PRO A 131 -4.95 -4.75 29.35
C PRO A 131 -5.33 -6.22 29.14
N ASP A 132 -6.53 -6.65 29.53
CA ASP A 132 -7.02 -8.01 29.29
C ASP A 132 -7.57 -8.19 27.86
N SER A 133 -7.83 -7.09 27.15
CA SER A 133 -8.23 -7.15 25.75
C SER A 133 -7.10 -7.70 24.87
N PRO A 134 -7.38 -8.71 24.03
CA PRO A 134 -6.40 -9.23 23.07
C PRO A 134 -5.86 -8.16 22.12
N ILE A 135 -6.67 -7.14 21.80
CA ILE A 135 -6.28 -6.02 20.94
C ILE A 135 -5.21 -5.16 21.64
N VAL A 136 -5.39 -4.86 22.91
CA VAL A 136 -4.46 -4.05 23.71
C VAL A 136 -3.15 -4.80 23.92
N GLN A 137 -3.22 -6.09 24.27
CA GLN A 137 -2.03 -6.94 24.40
C GLN A 137 -1.22 -6.98 23.10
N HIS A 138 -1.89 -7.13 21.96
CA HIS A 138 -1.23 -7.13 20.65
C HIS A 138 -0.61 -5.76 20.33
N ARG A 139 -1.32 -4.67 20.60
CA ARG A 139 -0.81 -3.30 20.39
C ARG A 139 0.39 -2.98 21.28
N HIS A 140 0.36 -3.34 22.56
CA HIS A 140 1.49 -3.13 23.47
C HIS A 140 2.73 -3.90 23.01
N GLN A 141 2.58 -5.14 22.52
CA GLN A 141 3.71 -5.88 21.91
C GLN A 141 4.31 -5.15 20.70
N ILE A 142 3.50 -4.46 19.90
CA ILE A 142 3.98 -3.68 18.76
C ILE A 142 4.68 -2.40 19.26
N PHE A 143 4.13 -1.71 20.26
CA PHE A 143 4.72 -0.49 20.83
C PHE A 143 6.04 -0.79 21.54
N ASP A 144 6.09 -1.84 22.36
CA ASP A 144 7.31 -2.30 23.02
C ASP A 144 8.38 -2.67 21.97
N TYR A 145 8.01 -3.39 20.91
CA TYR A 145 8.95 -3.71 19.83
C TYR A 145 9.43 -2.47 19.06
N ALA A 146 8.65 -1.38 19.02
CA ALA A 146 9.12 -0.12 18.46
C ALA A 146 10.22 0.50 19.34
N LEU A 147 10.01 0.55 20.67
CA LEU A 147 10.98 1.07 21.63
C LEU A 147 12.24 0.21 21.71
N GLU A 148 12.12 -1.11 21.83
CA GLU A 148 13.26 -2.03 21.99
C GLU A 148 14.26 -1.99 20.82
N ARG A 149 13.84 -1.45 19.68
CA ARG A 149 14.62 -1.44 18.44
C ARG A 149 15.10 -0.05 18.06
N ASN A 150 14.72 0.99 18.79
CA ASN A 150 14.96 2.37 18.40
C ASN A 150 15.20 3.28 19.62
N ASP A 151 15.88 4.38 19.36
CA ASP A 151 16.09 5.46 20.31
C ASP A 151 14.95 6.48 20.16
N VAL A 152 13.79 6.19 20.75
CA VAL A 152 12.58 7.00 20.61
C VAL A 152 12.59 8.15 21.62
N HIS A 153 12.77 9.35 21.12
CA HIS A 153 12.82 10.58 21.92
C HIS A 153 11.43 11.17 22.17
N LEU A 154 10.50 11.01 21.23
CA LEU A 154 9.18 11.63 21.32
C LEU A 154 8.07 10.65 20.92
N VAL A 155 7.06 10.53 21.77
CA VAL A 155 5.78 9.87 21.46
C VAL A 155 4.68 10.92 21.30
N ILE A 156 3.99 10.92 20.16
CA ILE A 156 2.88 11.83 19.87
C ILE A 156 1.58 11.04 19.74
N ALA A 157 0.61 11.30 20.63
CA ALA A 157 -0.72 10.71 20.56
C ALA A 157 -1.71 11.68 19.87
N VAL A 158 -2.39 11.22 18.82
CA VAL A 158 -3.28 12.04 17.98
C VAL A 158 -4.74 11.63 18.20
N GLY A 159 -5.48 12.45 18.98
CA GLY A 159 -6.88 12.18 19.35
C GLY A 159 -7.06 11.39 20.64
N ASN A 160 -8.30 11.28 21.13
CA ASN A 160 -8.59 10.75 22.47
C ASN A 160 -8.21 9.28 22.63
N ALA A 161 -8.64 8.41 21.71
CA ALA A 161 -8.31 6.98 21.79
C ALA A 161 -6.80 6.72 21.78
N ALA A 162 -6.03 7.50 21.00
CA ALA A 162 -4.58 7.43 20.98
C ALA A 162 -3.97 7.88 22.32
N LYS A 163 -4.48 8.98 22.89
CA LYS A 163 -4.04 9.46 24.22
C LYS A 163 -4.31 8.40 25.29
N GLU A 164 -5.49 7.78 25.28
CA GLU A 164 -5.82 6.67 26.19
C GLU A 164 -4.92 5.45 25.96
N SER A 165 -4.57 5.14 24.70
CA SER A 165 -3.67 4.03 24.39
C SER A 165 -2.23 4.29 24.85
N VAL A 166 -1.78 5.55 24.88
CA VAL A 166 -0.49 5.91 25.47
C VAL A 166 -0.56 5.85 26.99
N VAL A 167 -1.64 6.34 27.61
CA VAL A 167 -1.84 6.26 29.07
C VAL A 167 -1.80 4.80 29.54
N SER A 168 -2.64 3.94 28.97
CA SER A 168 -2.68 2.51 29.30
C SER A 168 -1.34 1.80 29.07
N TRP A 169 -0.59 2.17 28.03
CA TRP A 169 0.74 1.62 27.79
C TRP A 169 1.78 2.06 28.81
N VAL A 170 1.78 3.33 29.22
CA VAL A 170 2.66 3.84 30.28
C VAL A 170 2.36 3.14 31.60
N GLU A 171 1.08 3.00 31.97
CA GLU A 171 0.65 2.33 33.19
C GLU A 171 1.00 0.84 33.18
N TRP A 172 0.82 0.17 32.03
CA TRP A 172 1.26 -1.22 31.81
C TRP A 172 2.77 -1.41 32.05
N ARG A 173 3.57 -0.38 31.74
CA ARG A 173 5.03 -0.34 31.98
C ARG A 173 5.39 0.11 33.40
N GLY A 174 4.43 0.14 34.31
CA GLY A 174 4.60 0.56 35.71
C GLY A 174 4.75 2.06 35.91
N GLY A 175 4.39 2.86 34.89
CA GLY A 175 4.35 4.32 34.98
C GLY A 175 3.03 4.85 35.52
N SER A 176 2.86 6.18 35.49
CA SER A 176 1.63 6.86 35.89
C SER A 176 1.34 8.06 34.99
N CYS A 177 0.06 8.38 34.84
CA CYS A 177 -0.42 9.53 34.08
C CYS A 177 -1.40 10.35 34.93
N PRO A 178 -0.92 11.23 35.84
CA PRO A 178 -1.74 11.86 36.87
C PRO A 178 -2.86 12.77 36.31
N GLN A 179 -2.69 13.29 35.10
CA GLN A 179 -3.70 14.11 34.41
C GLN A 179 -4.51 13.31 33.37
N GLY A 180 -4.29 12.00 33.28
CA GLY A 180 -4.86 11.14 32.24
C GLY A 180 -4.69 11.77 30.85
N ILE A 181 -5.76 11.72 30.04
CA ILE A 181 -5.75 12.26 28.67
C ILE A 181 -5.79 13.78 28.57
N LYS A 182 -6.03 14.51 29.68
CA LYS A 182 -6.09 15.99 29.67
C LYS A 182 -4.72 16.59 29.39
N ASP A 183 -3.66 16.01 29.96
CA ASP A 183 -2.28 16.33 29.63
C ASP A 183 -1.37 15.10 29.79
N ILE A 184 -1.26 14.31 28.72
CA ILE A 184 -0.40 13.11 28.70
C ILE A 184 1.09 13.42 28.75
N SER A 185 1.50 14.69 28.62
CA SER A 185 2.92 15.04 28.75
C SER A 185 3.41 15.05 30.21
N GLN A 186 2.49 14.93 31.17
CA GLN A 186 2.79 14.70 32.59
C GLN A 186 2.89 13.20 32.93
N CYS A 187 2.70 12.31 31.96
CA CYS A 187 2.94 10.89 32.17
C CYS A 187 4.43 10.63 32.47
N THR A 188 4.73 9.59 33.25
CA THR A 188 6.11 9.18 33.57
C THR A 188 6.76 8.48 32.37
N ALA A 189 7.08 9.27 31.34
CA ALA A 189 7.66 8.79 30.09
C ALA A 189 8.99 8.05 30.28
N SER A 190 9.69 8.26 31.40
CA SER A 190 10.89 7.52 31.80
C SER A 190 10.67 6.00 31.96
N ASN A 191 9.42 5.54 32.13
CA ASN A 191 9.07 4.12 32.13
C ASN A 191 9.07 3.51 30.70
N LEU A 192 8.98 4.36 29.67
CA LEU A 192 9.17 3.95 28.28
C LEU A 192 10.67 3.92 27.95
N ASP A 193 11.33 5.06 28.10
CA ASP A 193 12.79 5.22 28.04
C ASP A 193 13.18 6.52 28.78
N PRO A 194 14.35 6.62 29.43
CA PRO A 194 14.77 7.83 30.14
C PRO A 194 14.78 9.11 29.30
N SER A 195 15.01 8.99 27.98
CA SER A 195 15.05 10.12 27.05
C SER A 195 13.69 10.45 26.43
N THR A 196 12.69 9.56 26.53
CA THR A 196 11.39 9.76 25.89
C THR A 196 10.60 10.89 26.57
N LYS A 197 9.98 11.76 25.76
CA LYS A 197 8.86 12.63 26.17
C LYS A 197 7.57 12.22 25.45
N ILE A 198 6.45 12.54 26.06
CA ILE A 198 5.11 12.21 25.54
C ILE A 198 4.35 13.51 25.28
N LEU A 199 3.61 13.58 24.19
CA LEU A 199 2.78 14.72 23.83
C LEU A 199 1.47 14.26 23.22
N GLY A 200 0.37 14.94 23.55
CA GLY A 200 -0.93 14.67 22.96
C GLY A 200 -1.40 15.86 22.13
N VAL A 201 -2.00 15.60 20.97
CA VAL A 201 -2.69 16.60 20.15
C VAL A 201 -4.13 16.18 19.87
N VAL A 202 -5.01 17.16 19.63
CA VAL A 202 -6.37 16.92 19.16
C VAL A 202 -6.34 16.32 17.76
N HIS A 203 -7.31 15.47 17.44
CA HIS A 203 -7.38 14.84 16.12
C HIS A 203 -7.71 15.86 15.01
N PRO A 204 -6.85 16.01 13.97
CA PRO A 204 -7.05 16.92 12.83
C PRO A 204 -8.40 16.84 12.12
N GLY A 205 -8.97 15.62 12.03
CA GLY A 205 -10.26 15.37 11.37
C GLY A 205 -11.48 15.93 12.09
N GLY A 206 -11.35 16.45 13.31
CA GLY A 206 -12.46 17.03 14.09
C GLY A 206 -12.94 18.40 13.59
N ALA A 207 -12.25 19.02 12.62
CA ALA A 207 -12.47 20.40 12.18
C ALA A 207 -13.81 20.66 11.47
N GLY A 208 -14.62 19.64 11.18
CA GLY A 208 -15.89 19.76 10.44
C GLY A 208 -17.05 20.45 11.18
N LYS A 209 -16.88 20.85 12.45
CA LYS A 209 -17.87 21.60 13.23
C LYS A 209 -17.30 23.01 13.48
N GLY A 210 -17.97 24.07 12.99
CA GLY A 210 -17.50 25.45 13.13
C GLY A 210 -17.06 25.78 14.56
N GLY A 211 -15.89 26.40 14.71
CA GLY A 211 -15.19 26.63 16.00
C GLY A 211 -14.15 25.57 16.39
N ALA A 212 -14.24 24.34 15.87
CA ALA A 212 -13.29 23.27 16.17
C ALA A 212 -11.91 23.47 15.52
N LEU A 213 -11.83 24.16 14.38
CA LEU A 213 -10.57 24.35 13.67
C LEU A 213 -9.59 25.26 14.45
N ASP A 214 -10.07 26.36 15.02
CA ASP A 214 -9.19 27.28 15.75
C ASP A 214 -8.70 26.66 17.07
N ALA A 215 -9.56 25.86 17.73
CA ALA A 215 -9.15 25.04 18.87
C ALA A 215 -8.07 24.02 18.49
N ILE A 216 -8.19 23.35 17.33
CA ILE A 216 -7.16 22.44 16.81
C ILE A 216 -5.85 23.20 16.53
N LYS A 217 -5.91 24.34 15.85
CA LYS A 217 -4.72 25.17 15.56
C LYS A 217 -4.01 25.56 16.85
N GLU A 218 -4.77 26.00 17.85
CA GLU A 218 -4.23 26.41 19.13
C GLU A 218 -3.60 25.25 19.91
N ASP A 219 -4.23 24.09 19.92
CA ASP A 219 -3.68 22.87 20.53
C ASP A 219 -2.34 22.48 19.88
N PHE A 220 -2.25 22.53 18.55
CA PHE A 220 -1.00 22.27 17.82
C PHE A 220 0.09 23.32 18.12
N ARG A 221 -0.27 24.61 18.27
CA ARG A 221 0.70 25.64 18.67
C ARG A 221 1.23 25.41 20.09
N LYS A 222 0.36 25.06 21.03
CA LYS A 222 0.77 24.70 22.40
C LYS A 222 1.68 23.48 22.42
N ALA A 223 1.36 22.46 21.63
CA ALA A 223 2.18 21.29 21.45
C ALA A 223 3.58 21.64 20.91
N MET A 224 3.66 22.52 19.89
CA MET A 224 4.93 23.03 19.36
C MET A 224 5.73 23.83 20.37
N GLN A 225 5.09 24.73 21.13
CA GLN A 225 5.74 25.49 22.20
C GLN A 225 6.34 24.56 23.26
N LYS A 226 5.63 23.47 23.60
CA LYS A 226 6.13 22.47 24.56
C LYS A 226 7.36 21.74 24.05
N ILE A 227 7.35 21.29 22.78
CA ILE A 227 8.52 20.67 22.14
C ILE A 227 9.68 21.66 22.10
N LYS A 228 9.44 22.92 21.72
CA LYS A 228 10.47 23.96 21.73
C LYS A 228 11.07 24.12 23.12
N GLY A 229 10.25 24.20 24.16
CA GLY A 229 10.72 24.31 25.54
C GLY A 229 11.61 23.13 25.97
N TRP A 230 11.28 21.91 25.57
CA TRP A 230 12.14 20.74 25.81
C TRP A 230 13.47 20.82 25.04
N MET A 231 13.45 21.28 23.79
CA MET A 231 14.67 21.47 22.99
C MET A 231 15.52 22.66 23.47
N ASP A 232 14.92 23.71 24.02
CA ASP A 232 15.65 24.83 24.62
C ASP A 232 16.36 24.38 25.90
N ALA A 233 15.74 23.47 26.67
CA ALA A 233 16.32 22.89 27.87
C ALA A 233 17.42 21.85 27.57
N ASP A 234 17.26 21.06 26.50
CA ASP A 234 18.26 20.14 25.98
C ASP A 234 18.27 20.15 24.44
N PRO A 235 19.18 20.93 23.80
CA PRO A 235 19.26 21.03 22.35
C PRO A 235 19.52 19.70 21.63
N ASN A 236 20.13 18.75 22.33
CA ASN A 236 20.53 17.44 21.81
C ASN A 236 19.47 16.35 22.03
N TRP A 237 18.42 16.63 22.80
CA TRP A 237 17.36 15.67 23.09
C TRP A 237 16.76 15.07 21.81
N LEU A 238 16.16 15.89 20.93
CA LEU A 238 15.57 15.39 19.67
C LEU A 238 16.35 15.93 18.46
N PRO A 239 17.44 15.28 18.02
CA PRO A 239 18.24 15.76 16.90
C PRO A 239 17.45 15.69 15.58
N PRO A 240 17.51 16.72 14.72
CA PRO A 240 16.83 16.69 13.42
C PRO A 240 17.40 15.57 12.53
N ASP A 241 16.65 15.22 11.49
CA ASP A 241 17.14 14.32 10.45
C ASP A 241 18.20 15.00 9.58
N PRO A 242 19.07 14.23 8.89
CA PRO A 242 20.13 14.81 8.06
C PRO A 242 19.63 15.80 7.00
N SER A 243 18.44 15.55 6.44
CA SER A 243 17.77 16.45 5.49
C SER A 243 16.79 17.43 6.14
N GLY A 244 16.62 17.37 7.46
CA GLY A 244 15.64 18.14 8.20
C GLY A 244 16.23 19.44 8.77
N SER A 245 15.42 20.50 8.74
CA SER A 245 15.75 21.78 9.38
C SER A 245 14.62 22.20 10.31
N ARG A 246 14.94 22.55 11.56
CA ARG A 246 13.97 23.09 12.52
C ARG A 246 13.50 24.48 12.07
N GLN A 247 12.22 24.78 12.25
CA GLN A 247 11.60 26.02 11.78
C GLN A 247 11.14 26.97 12.91
N PHE A 248 11.65 26.80 14.13
CA PHE A 248 11.26 27.60 15.30
C PHE A 248 11.58 29.11 15.22
N ALA A 249 12.27 29.57 14.17
CA ALA A 249 12.46 31.00 13.91
C ALA A 249 11.17 31.69 13.44
N GLN A 250 10.19 30.92 12.95
CA GLN A 250 8.87 31.41 12.59
C GLN A 250 7.83 30.87 13.60
N PRO A 251 6.62 31.46 13.68
CA PRO A 251 5.50 30.84 14.37
C PRO A 251 5.04 29.57 13.64
N TYR A 252 4.56 28.58 14.40
CA TYR A 252 3.97 27.39 13.79
C TYR A 252 2.64 27.72 13.12
N GLU A 253 2.53 27.35 11.84
CA GLU A 253 1.28 27.43 11.08
C GLU A 253 0.68 26.04 10.89
N TYR A 254 -0.64 25.94 11.02
CA TYR A 254 -1.33 24.66 10.87
C TYR A 254 -1.58 24.36 9.39
N GLU A 255 -0.60 23.71 8.76
CA GLU A 255 -0.60 23.37 7.34
C GLU A 255 -0.58 21.85 7.08
N SER A 256 -0.57 21.47 5.81
CA SER A 256 -0.42 20.09 5.35
C SER A 256 0.89 19.98 4.56
N ALA A 257 1.64 18.91 4.77
CA ALA A 257 2.76 18.54 3.91
C ALA A 257 2.44 17.22 3.19
N PRO A 258 2.90 17.04 1.93
CA PRO A 258 2.70 15.79 1.24
C PRO A 258 3.54 14.67 1.88
N ILE A 259 3.05 13.45 1.81
CA ILE A 259 3.70 12.30 2.44
C ILE A 259 4.83 11.79 1.52
N PRO A 260 6.04 11.51 2.05
CA PRO A 260 7.17 11.03 1.24
C PRO A 260 6.87 9.76 0.46
N PHE A 261 7.45 9.61 -0.73
CA PHE A 261 7.33 8.37 -1.52
C PHE A 261 7.92 7.16 -0.79
N ALA A 262 8.96 7.37 0.02
CA ALA A 262 9.57 6.37 0.89
C ALA A 262 8.63 5.74 1.93
N ASP A 263 7.40 6.25 2.07
CA ASP A 263 6.38 5.71 2.97
C ASP A 263 5.33 4.84 2.26
N PHE A 264 5.34 4.79 0.93
CA PHE A 264 4.42 3.99 0.13
C PHE A 264 5.16 2.81 -0.49
N SER A 265 4.45 1.70 -0.70
CA SER A 265 5.01 0.60 -1.49
C SER A 265 5.22 1.06 -2.93
N TYR A 266 6.22 0.50 -3.62
CA TYR A 266 6.46 0.82 -5.03
C TYR A 266 5.22 0.57 -5.90
N GLY A 267 4.97 1.45 -6.88
CA GLY A 267 3.97 1.28 -7.93
C GLY A 267 2.56 1.71 -7.54
N PHE A 268 2.36 2.18 -6.30
CA PHE A 268 1.08 2.73 -5.87
C PHE A 268 0.78 4.09 -6.52
N PRO A 269 -0.49 4.47 -6.69
CA PRO A 269 -0.88 5.71 -7.32
C PRO A 269 -0.34 6.92 -6.55
N LEU A 270 0.36 7.81 -7.23
CA LEU A 270 1.00 8.98 -6.61
C LEU A 270 -0.03 9.98 -6.04
N ARG A 271 -1.31 9.79 -6.37
CA ARG A 271 -2.40 10.62 -5.85
C ARG A 271 -2.60 10.46 -4.34
N LEU A 272 -2.29 9.29 -3.78
CA LEU A 272 -2.36 9.02 -2.34
C LEU A 272 -1.27 9.83 -1.60
N GLY A 273 -1.63 10.38 -0.44
CA GLY A 273 -0.71 11.16 0.40
C GLY A 273 -0.42 12.58 -0.08
N ARG A 274 -1.14 13.11 -1.08
CA ARG A 274 -0.99 14.49 -1.57
C ARG A 274 -1.88 15.46 -0.80
N GLY A 275 -1.51 15.78 0.44
CA GLY A 275 -2.03 16.90 1.23
C GLY A 275 -3.46 16.78 1.79
N GLY A 276 -4.23 15.79 1.35
CA GLY A 276 -5.63 15.57 1.75
C GLY A 276 -6.19 14.25 1.21
N THR A 277 -7.46 13.98 1.53
CA THR A 277 -8.17 12.77 1.12
C THR A 277 -8.26 12.66 -0.40
N SER A 278 -8.09 11.43 -0.91
CA SER A 278 -8.04 11.12 -2.33
C SER A 278 -8.93 9.95 -2.74
N SER A 279 -9.67 9.40 -1.80
CA SER A 279 -10.60 8.31 -2.05
C SER A 279 -11.88 8.40 -1.21
N ASN A 280 -12.88 7.62 -1.62
CA ASN A 280 -14.19 7.52 -0.97
C ASN A 280 -14.61 6.05 -0.87
N ARG A 281 -15.21 5.66 0.26
CA ARG A 281 -15.87 4.35 0.35
C ARG A 281 -17.21 4.42 -0.35
N MET A 282 -17.53 3.40 -1.12
CA MET A 282 -18.79 3.28 -1.86
C MET A 282 -19.38 1.89 -1.61
N ASP A 283 -20.56 1.63 -2.17
CA ASP A 283 -21.15 0.29 -2.29
C ASP A 283 -21.17 -0.47 -0.95
N GLU A 284 -21.72 0.16 0.09
CA GLU A 284 -21.80 -0.41 1.44
C GLU A 284 -20.46 -0.87 2.04
N GLN A 285 -19.38 -0.12 1.77
CA GLN A 285 -17.99 -0.46 2.15
C GLN A 285 -17.32 -1.52 1.29
N ARG A 286 -18.03 -2.14 0.34
CA ARG A 286 -17.49 -3.18 -0.55
C ARG A 286 -16.48 -2.62 -1.55
N SER A 287 -16.48 -1.31 -1.79
CA SER A 287 -15.55 -0.69 -2.72
C SER A 287 -14.92 0.61 -2.18
N ILE A 288 -13.77 0.96 -2.76
CA ILE A 288 -13.14 2.27 -2.58
C ILE A 288 -12.86 2.87 -3.95
N GLN A 289 -13.35 4.10 -4.16
CA GLN A 289 -13.10 4.92 -5.33
C GLN A 289 -11.95 5.89 -5.06
N LEU A 290 -10.87 5.77 -5.81
CA LEU A 290 -9.77 6.74 -5.90
C LEU A 290 -10.14 7.83 -6.91
N PHE A 291 -9.77 9.08 -6.64
CA PHE A 291 -9.98 10.21 -7.54
C PHE A 291 -8.75 11.09 -7.72
N SER A 292 -8.59 11.68 -8.90
CA SER A 292 -7.42 12.46 -9.31
C SER A 292 -7.31 13.82 -8.59
N ALA A 293 -6.47 14.73 -9.10
CA ALA A 293 -6.41 16.10 -8.57
C ALA A 293 -7.56 16.98 -9.10
N ALA A 294 -8.09 16.66 -10.29
CA ALA A 294 -9.29 17.30 -10.84
C ALA A 294 -10.59 16.63 -10.36
N GLY A 295 -10.51 15.36 -9.96
CA GLY A 295 -11.62 14.63 -9.34
C GLY A 295 -12.04 15.21 -7.99
N LYS A 296 -13.29 14.97 -7.61
CA LYS A 296 -13.92 15.53 -6.39
C LYS A 296 -14.31 14.43 -5.42
N TYR A 297 -14.28 14.76 -4.13
CA TYR A 297 -14.79 13.91 -3.05
C TYR A 297 -16.25 13.52 -3.31
N ASN A 298 -16.60 12.25 -3.06
CA ASN A 298 -17.88 11.64 -3.42
C ASN A 298 -18.32 11.85 -4.88
N ALA A 299 -17.37 12.04 -5.81
CA ALA A 299 -17.66 12.35 -7.22
C ALA A 299 -18.62 13.55 -7.39
N ARG A 300 -18.57 14.52 -6.47
CA ARG A 300 -19.53 15.64 -6.48
C ARG A 300 -19.50 16.40 -7.81
N GLY A 301 -20.62 16.37 -8.53
CA GLY A 301 -20.79 17.04 -9.82
C GLY A 301 -20.27 16.26 -11.02
N ALA A 302 -19.85 15.00 -10.85
CA ALA A 302 -19.61 14.07 -11.94
C ALA A 302 -20.80 13.11 -12.07
N SER A 303 -21.11 12.70 -13.31
CA SER A 303 -22.07 11.62 -13.59
C SER A 303 -21.27 10.42 -14.07
N LEU A 304 -21.22 9.37 -13.27
CA LEU A 304 -20.30 8.25 -13.47
C LEU A 304 -21.06 6.92 -13.45
N THR A 305 -20.89 6.14 -14.51
CA THR A 305 -21.43 4.78 -14.59
C THR A 305 -20.29 3.75 -14.54
N TYR A 306 -20.39 2.82 -13.60
CA TYR A 306 -19.48 1.68 -13.51
C TYR A 306 -20.12 0.45 -14.16
N GLY A 307 -19.52 -0.06 -15.24
CA GLY A 307 -19.99 -1.28 -15.92
C GLY A 307 -19.72 -2.58 -15.15
N TYR A 308 -18.87 -2.53 -14.13
CA TYR A 308 -18.53 -3.66 -13.27
C TYR A 308 -18.96 -3.37 -11.83
N GLN A 309 -19.62 -4.33 -11.18
CA GLN A 309 -20.27 -4.13 -9.89
C GLN A 309 -19.66 -4.94 -8.74
N GLY A 310 -18.49 -5.57 -8.94
CA GLY A 310 -17.81 -6.33 -7.88
C GLY A 310 -18.02 -7.85 -7.94
N GLU A 311 -18.75 -8.35 -8.95
CA GLU A 311 -18.95 -9.79 -9.14
C GLU A 311 -17.61 -10.54 -9.18
N GLY A 312 -17.50 -11.70 -8.55
CA GLY A 312 -16.35 -12.59 -8.72
C GLY A 312 -16.51 -13.88 -7.93
N SER A 313 -15.96 -14.96 -8.47
CA SER A 313 -16.03 -16.29 -7.87
C SER A 313 -14.83 -16.56 -6.97
N GLN A 314 -14.92 -17.62 -6.17
CA GLN A 314 -13.79 -18.14 -5.38
C GLN A 314 -12.82 -18.98 -6.24
N GLU A 315 -13.01 -19.04 -7.56
CA GLU A 315 -12.12 -19.78 -8.46
C GLU A 315 -10.68 -19.27 -8.37
N GLY A 316 -9.73 -20.20 -8.25
CA GLY A 316 -8.31 -19.89 -8.11
C GLY A 316 -7.91 -19.31 -6.75
N TYR A 317 -8.86 -19.05 -5.85
CA TYR A 317 -8.58 -18.63 -4.48
C TYR A 317 -8.26 -19.84 -3.59
N SER A 318 -7.16 -19.74 -2.84
CA SER A 318 -6.80 -20.69 -1.81
C SER A 318 -6.20 -19.98 -0.60
N GLN A 319 -6.25 -20.60 0.57
CA GLN A 319 -5.67 -20.05 1.78
C GLN A 319 -5.16 -21.12 2.73
N GLU A 320 -4.17 -20.76 3.54
CA GLU A 320 -3.65 -21.61 4.60
C GLU A 320 -4.59 -21.58 5.82
N ALA A 321 -4.41 -22.52 6.74
CA ALA A 321 -5.11 -22.48 8.02
C ALA A 321 -4.81 -21.15 8.75
N ARG A 322 -5.86 -20.49 9.25
CA ARG A 322 -5.86 -19.18 9.95
C ARG A 322 -5.71 -17.93 9.07
N ASP A 323 -5.46 -18.09 7.77
CA ASP A 323 -5.52 -16.94 6.86
C ASP A 323 -6.99 -16.49 6.69
N LEU A 324 -7.20 -15.19 6.49
CA LEU A 324 -8.50 -14.60 6.20
C LEU A 324 -8.45 -13.88 4.84
N PRO A 325 -9.52 -13.94 4.03
CA PRO A 325 -9.55 -13.29 2.70
C PRO A 325 -9.26 -11.79 2.75
N TYR A 326 -9.72 -11.14 3.80
CA TYR A 326 -9.64 -9.69 4.02
C TYR A 326 -8.42 -9.26 4.85
N GLU A 327 -7.44 -10.15 5.05
CA GLU A 327 -6.18 -9.82 5.72
C GLU A 327 -4.97 -10.16 4.85
N PRO A 328 -3.79 -9.60 5.13
CA PRO A 328 -2.53 -10.13 4.62
C PRO A 328 -2.28 -11.56 5.13
N PRO A 329 -1.43 -12.36 4.46
CA PRO A 329 -1.14 -13.73 4.89
C PRO A 329 -0.60 -13.80 6.33
N LYS A 330 -1.25 -14.60 7.17
CA LYS A 330 -0.84 -14.88 8.55
C LYS A 330 0.12 -16.06 8.61
N ALA A 331 -0.18 -17.15 7.90
CA ALA A 331 0.65 -18.36 7.92
C ALA A 331 2.01 -18.12 7.25
N ARG A 332 2.01 -17.45 6.09
CA ARG A 332 3.21 -17.11 5.31
C ARG A 332 3.51 -15.62 5.35
N TYR A 333 3.56 -15.03 6.53
CA TYR A 333 3.72 -13.59 6.75
C TYR A 333 5.00 -12.95 6.16
N ARG A 334 5.98 -13.75 5.71
CA ARG A 334 7.19 -13.29 5.01
C ARG A 334 7.06 -13.29 3.49
N ASP A 335 5.97 -13.82 2.96
CA ASP A 335 5.69 -13.89 1.54
C ASP A 335 5.02 -12.60 1.08
N TYR A 336 5.86 -11.62 0.80
CA TYR A 336 5.52 -10.38 0.10
C TYR A 336 6.73 -9.95 -0.74
N ASP A 337 6.42 -9.13 -1.73
CA ASP A 337 7.39 -8.46 -2.57
C ASP A 337 7.92 -7.19 -1.91
N LYS A 338 9.25 -7.04 -1.93
CA LYS A 338 9.97 -5.91 -1.34
C LYS A 338 10.23 -4.77 -2.33
N GLY A 339 9.60 -4.79 -3.49
CA GLY A 339 9.98 -3.85 -4.55
C GLY A 339 11.13 -4.40 -5.41
N PRO A 340 11.47 -3.74 -6.53
CA PRO A 340 12.46 -4.24 -7.47
C PRO A 340 13.89 -3.87 -7.03
N GLY A 341 14.05 -3.05 -5.99
CA GLY A 341 15.32 -2.53 -5.50
C GLY A 341 15.71 -1.19 -6.14
N LYS A 342 16.45 -0.35 -5.41
CA LYS A 342 16.72 1.06 -5.74
C LYS A 342 17.19 1.30 -7.19
N GLN A 343 18.12 0.49 -7.69
CA GLN A 343 18.65 0.63 -9.05
C GLN A 343 17.59 0.34 -10.12
N TRP A 344 16.73 -0.64 -9.88
CA TRP A 344 15.63 -0.97 -10.77
C TRP A 344 14.55 0.08 -10.70
N THR A 345 14.12 0.45 -9.49
CA THR A 345 13.10 1.49 -9.29
C THR A 345 13.48 2.78 -10.00
N ARG A 346 14.73 3.22 -9.87
CA ARG A 346 15.21 4.43 -10.54
C ARG A 346 15.15 4.31 -12.06
N LEU A 347 15.50 3.16 -12.63
CA LEU A 347 15.39 2.93 -14.07
C LEU A 347 13.92 2.89 -14.53
N LEU A 348 13.09 2.10 -13.85
CA LEU A 348 11.69 1.87 -14.20
C LEU A 348 10.83 3.13 -14.08
N MET A 349 11.21 4.08 -13.21
CA MET A 349 10.54 5.37 -13.03
C MET A 349 11.14 6.49 -13.88
N GLY A 350 12.07 6.18 -14.81
CA GLY A 350 12.71 7.19 -15.65
C GLY A 350 13.63 8.15 -14.89
N GLY A 351 14.19 7.72 -13.76
CA GLY A 351 15.06 8.54 -12.89
C GLY A 351 16.55 8.48 -13.22
N ASN A 352 16.95 7.66 -14.20
CA ASN A 352 18.34 7.62 -14.67
C ASN A 352 18.51 8.70 -15.74
N SER A 353 19.60 9.47 -15.63
CA SER A 353 19.90 10.53 -16.60
C SER A 353 19.97 9.99 -18.03
N GLY A 354 19.26 10.64 -18.95
CA GLY A 354 19.16 10.25 -20.36
C GLY A 354 18.22 9.07 -20.62
N LEU A 355 17.58 8.53 -19.59
CA LEU A 355 16.59 7.44 -19.63
C LEU A 355 15.28 7.89 -18.96
N GLU A 356 14.94 9.17 -19.07
CA GLU A 356 13.66 9.71 -18.65
C GLU A 356 12.54 9.18 -19.54
N TRP A 357 11.34 8.98 -18.99
CA TRP A 357 10.16 8.68 -19.82
C TRP A 357 9.75 9.94 -20.62
N PRO A 358 9.18 9.79 -21.84
CA PRO A 358 8.61 10.92 -22.53
C PRO A 358 7.40 11.49 -21.76
N ASP A 359 6.99 12.70 -22.11
CA ASP A 359 5.78 13.31 -21.56
C ASP A 359 4.54 12.64 -22.17
N PHE A 360 4.04 11.59 -21.50
CA PHE A 360 2.89 10.85 -21.98
C PHE A 360 1.62 11.71 -22.10
N GLY A 361 1.46 12.74 -21.26
CA GLY A 361 0.32 13.65 -21.34
C GLY A 361 0.35 14.45 -22.64
N ALA A 362 1.53 14.98 -23.00
CA ALA A 362 1.73 15.63 -24.29
C ALA A 362 1.55 14.68 -25.49
N MET A 363 1.66 13.37 -25.26
CA MET A 363 1.43 12.33 -26.27
C MET A 363 0.00 11.78 -26.30
N GLY A 364 -0.92 12.34 -25.51
CA GLY A 364 -2.34 11.98 -25.53
C GLY A 364 -2.78 10.96 -24.48
N ALA A 365 -1.97 10.67 -23.46
CA ALA A 365 -2.41 9.83 -22.35
C ALA A 365 -3.60 10.43 -21.62
N VAL A 366 -4.66 9.64 -21.45
CA VAL A 366 -5.96 10.11 -20.92
C VAL A 366 -5.97 10.17 -19.40
N ALA A 367 -5.37 9.19 -18.72
CA ALA A 367 -5.38 9.14 -17.26
C ALA A 367 -4.72 10.38 -16.64
N HIS A 368 -5.37 10.97 -15.64
CA HIS A 368 -4.90 12.21 -15.04
C HIS A 368 -3.47 12.05 -14.47
N PRO A 369 -2.52 12.97 -14.75
CA PRO A 369 -1.10 12.77 -14.40
C PRO A 369 -0.83 12.69 -12.90
N SER A 370 -1.79 13.10 -12.06
CA SER A 370 -1.71 12.96 -10.60
C SER A 370 -1.68 11.52 -10.10
N PHE A 371 -2.14 10.54 -10.89
CA PHE A 371 -1.93 9.13 -10.59
C PHE A 371 -0.47 8.70 -10.77
N GLY A 372 0.28 9.45 -11.57
CA GLY A 372 1.70 9.24 -11.84
C GLY A 372 1.98 8.02 -12.71
N TYR A 373 3.20 7.50 -12.58
CA TYR A 373 3.57 6.25 -13.23
C TYR A 373 3.04 5.06 -12.41
N GLY A 374 2.27 4.20 -13.06
CA GLY A 374 1.67 3.01 -12.49
C GLY A 374 2.64 1.84 -12.37
N ALA A 375 2.05 0.68 -12.04
CA ALA A 375 2.77 -0.53 -11.71
C ALA A 375 3.43 -1.22 -12.91
N ILE A 376 4.63 -0.81 -13.29
CA ILE A 376 5.32 -1.34 -14.48
C ILE A 376 5.89 -2.75 -14.32
N TYR A 377 6.08 -3.29 -13.10
CA TYR A 377 6.70 -4.61 -12.93
C TYR A 377 5.98 -5.56 -11.96
N ARG A 378 6.24 -6.87 -12.11
CA ARG A 378 5.96 -7.95 -11.14
C ARG A 378 7.07 -9.01 -11.22
N GLY A 379 7.43 -9.67 -10.13
CA GLY A 379 8.40 -10.79 -10.14
C GLY A 379 9.82 -10.42 -9.71
N ARG A 380 10.84 -11.02 -10.34
CA ARG A 380 12.25 -11.00 -9.90
C ARG A 380 13.19 -10.49 -11.01
N PRO A 381 13.38 -9.16 -11.14
CA PRO A 381 14.19 -8.60 -12.24
C PRO A 381 15.68 -8.99 -12.20
N SER A 382 16.17 -9.61 -11.12
CA SER A 382 17.55 -10.11 -11.00
C SER A 382 17.65 -11.59 -10.62
N SER A 383 16.57 -12.35 -10.78
CA SER A 383 16.59 -13.80 -10.63
C SER A 383 15.53 -14.49 -11.53
N ALA A 384 15.37 -14.03 -12.76
CA ALA A 384 14.43 -14.55 -13.74
C ALA A 384 15.10 -15.52 -14.72
N SER A 385 14.38 -16.59 -15.10
CA SER A 385 14.67 -17.42 -16.27
C SER A 385 13.75 -17.10 -17.46
N VAL A 386 12.63 -16.42 -17.19
CA VAL A 386 11.65 -15.95 -18.18
C VAL A 386 11.36 -14.46 -17.98
N LEU A 387 11.42 -13.68 -19.06
CA LEU A 387 10.95 -12.29 -19.11
C LEU A 387 9.59 -12.28 -19.82
N LEU A 388 8.59 -11.64 -19.23
CA LEU A 388 7.31 -11.35 -19.88
C LEU A 388 7.21 -9.85 -20.15
N LEU A 389 7.11 -9.45 -21.42
CA LEU A 389 6.68 -8.11 -21.81
C LEU A 389 5.16 -8.16 -21.99
N ALA A 390 4.42 -7.34 -21.25
CA ALA A 390 2.97 -7.44 -21.21
C ALA A 390 2.27 -6.11 -21.48
N ASP A 391 1.20 -6.17 -22.25
CA ASP A 391 0.22 -5.10 -22.33
C ASP A 391 -0.50 -4.98 -20.98
N GLN A 392 -1.04 -3.79 -20.65
CA GLN A 392 -1.98 -3.71 -19.54
C GLN A 392 -3.26 -4.48 -19.91
N GLN A 393 -3.83 -5.21 -18.95
CA GLN A 393 -5.04 -6.02 -19.18
C GLN A 393 -6.21 -5.66 -18.24
N SER A 394 -5.93 -5.01 -17.10
CA SER A 394 -6.94 -4.53 -16.15
C SER A 394 -6.45 -3.31 -15.36
N HIS A 395 -7.35 -2.67 -14.60
CA HIS A 395 -7.01 -1.56 -13.70
C HIS A 395 -6.52 -2.03 -12.31
N ASP A 396 -6.55 -3.34 -12.02
CA ASP A 396 -6.08 -3.92 -10.76
C ASP A 396 -4.63 -3.53 -10.44
N ASP A 397 -3.80 -3.39 -11.48
CA ASP A 397 -2.39 -3.02 -11.36
C ASP A 397 -2.18 -1.72 -10.58
N SER A 398 -3.08 -0.75 -10.75
CA SER A 398 -3.06 0.53 -10.03
C SER A 398 -3.33 0.36 -8.54
N PHE A 399 -4.05 -0.69 -8.13
CA PHE A 399 -4.38 -0.95 -6.73
C PHE A 399 -3.43 -1.94 -6.06
N THR A 400 -2.81 -2.84 -6.82
CA THR A 400 -1.80 -3.76 -6.30
C THR A 400 -0.39 -3.18 -6.30
N GLY A 401 -0.16 -2.14 -7.09
CA GLY A 401 1.17 -1.62 -7.38
C GLY A 401 2.04 -2.61 -8.19
N ARG A 402 1.45 -3.65 -8.81
CA ARG A 402 2.16 -4.67 -9.58
C ARG A 402 1.54 -4.91 -10.94
N ALA A 403 2.40 -5.15 -11.93
CA ALA A 403 1.98 -5.44 -13.29
C ALA A 403 1.16 -6.73 -13.37
N LEU A 404 0.13 -6.71 -14.21
CA LEU A 404 -0.65 -7.87 -14.61
C LEU A 404 -1.25 -8.62 -13.40
N SER A 405 -2.06 -7.95 -12.61
CA SER A 405 -2.57 -8.46 -11.32
C SER A 405 -4.06 -8.85 -11.30
N GLY A 406 -4.81 -8.50 -12.36
CA GLY A 406 -6.20 -8.92 -12.56
C GLY A 406 -6.35 -10.34 -13.13
N GLU A 407 -7.48 -10.58 -13.80
CA GLU A 407 -7.89 -11.85 -14.42
C GLU A 407 -6.80 -12.45 -15.30
N SER A 408 -6.30 -11.67 -16.25
CA SER A 408 -5.26 -12.10 -17.19
C SER A 408 -3.96 -12.47 -16.47
N GLY A 409 -3.68 -11.78 -15.36
CA GLY A 409 -2.53 -12.05 -14.51
C GLY A 409 -2.62 -13.37 -13.75
N GLN A 410 -3.81 -13.70 -13.26
CA GLN A 410 -4.11 -14.94 -12.55
C GLN A 410 -4.01 -16.15 -13.49
N ARG A 411 -4.49 -16.00 -14.72
CA ARG A 411 -4.36 -17.01 -15.78
C ARG A 411 -2.93 -17.15 -16.26
N MET A 412 -2.22 -16.04 -16.46
CA MET A 412 -0.78 -16.06 -16.74
C MET A 412 0.00 -16.74 -15.61
N GLN A 413 -0.41 -16.60 -14.34
CA GLN A 413 0.24 -17.29 -13.24
C GLN A 413 0.08 -18.81 -13.33
N ALA A 414 -1.11 -19.31 -13.69
CA ALA A 414 -1.35 -20.73 -13.93
C ALA A 414 -0.54 -21.24 -15.15
N PHE A 415 -0.48 -20.45 -16.22
CA PHE A 415 0.35 -20.75 -17.39
C PHE A 415 1.84 -20.86 -17.04
N LEU A 416 2.38 -19.91 -16.27
CA LEU A 416 3.76 -19.96 -15.77
C LEU A 416 4.02 -21.22 -14.93
N GLN A 417 3.06 -21.61 -14.07
CA GLN A 417 3.15 -22.85 -13.30
C GLN A 417 3.14 -24.10 -14.20
N ALA A 418 2.28 -24.12 -15.23
CA ALA A 418 2.21 -25.23 -16.18
C ALA A 418 3.54 -25.45 -16.93
N MET A 419 4.27 -24.37 -17.23
CA MET A 419 5.63 -24.43 -17.80
C MET A 419 6.74 -24.59 -16.74
N GLY A 420 6.39 -24.75 -15.47
CA GLY A 420 7.32 -25.05 -14.38
C GLY A 420 8.02 -23.85 -13.75
N ILE A 421 7.47 -22.64 -13.91
CA ILE A 421 7.97 -21.38 -13.35
C ILE A 421 7.07 -20.94 -12.19
N ILE A 422 7.67 -20.63 -11.04
CA ILE A 422 6.96 -20.22 -9.81
C ILE A 422 7.37 -18.81 -9.37
N LYS A 423 8.68 -18.52 -9.28
CA LYS A 423 9.27 -17.23 -8.87
C LYS A 423 10.29 -16.68 -9.87
N ARG A 424 10.87 -17.52 -10.73
CA ARG A 424 11.94 -17.16 -11.67
C ARG A 424 11.40 -16.48 -12.94
N TYR A 425 10.56 -15.48 -12.76
CA TYR A 425 10.07 -14.67 -13.85
C TYR A 425 10.12 -13.20 -13.48
N VAL A 426 10.13 -12.33 -14.49
CA VAL A 426 9.86 -10.91 -14.34
C VAL A 426 8.88 -10.48 -15.42
N ILE A 427 7.83 -9.79 -15.03
CA ILE A 427 6.88 -9.14 -15.92
C ILE A 427 7.22 -7.66 -15.96
N ILE A 428 7.32 -7.10 -17.16
CA ILE A 428 7.46 -5.68 -17.41
C ILE A 428 6.31 -5.27 -18.32
N ARG A 429 5.49 -4.32 -17.87
CA ARG A 429 4.48 -3.70 -18.73
C ARG A 429 5.14 -2.89 -19.81
N VAL A 430 4.51 -2.82 -20.98
CA VAL A 430 5.00 -2.05 -22.14
C VAL A 430 4.87 -0.54 -22.00
N LEU A 431 4.06 -0.06 -21.04
CA LEU A 431 3.98 1.34 -20.64
C LEU A 431 3.70 1.46 -19.13
N PRO A 432 4.29 2.46 -18.44
CA PRO A 432 4.13 2.68 -17.01
C PRO A 432 2.93 3.58 -16.67
N ILE A 433 1.89 3.62 -17.49
CA ILE A 433 0.68 4.44 -17.31
C ILE A 433 -0.54 3.62 -17.69
N ASP A 434 -1.75 4.08 -17.35
CA ASP A 434 -2.97 3.43 -17.80
C ASP A 434 -3.11 3.54 -19.32
N THR A 435 -3.35 2.42 -20.00
CA THR A 435 -3.43 2.32 -21.46
C THR A 435 -4.70 1.63 -21.96
N LEU A 436 -5.64 1.28 -21.08
CA LEU A 436 -6.76 0.42 -21.46
C LEU A 436 -7.79 1.06 -22.40
N ASP A 437 -7.80 2.39 -22.49
CA ASP A 437 -8.64 3.21 -23.37
C ASP A 437 -7.85 3.92 -24.46
N PHE A 438 -6.57 3.60 -24.63
CA PHE A 438 -5.79 4.26 -25.66
C PHE A 438 -6.23 3.79 -27.03
N ASP A 439 -6.45 4.75 -27.91
CA ASP A 439 -6.51 4.48 -29.34
C ASP A 439 -5.18 3.86 -29.81
N GLU A 440 -5.27 3.04 -30.86
CA GLU A 440 -4.09 2.37 -31.40
C GLU A 440 -3.03 3.39 -31.88
N SER A 441 -3.46 4.54 -32.42
CA SER A 441 -2.58 5.61 -32.89
C SER A 441 -1.74 6.23 -31.75
N ILE A 442 -2.36 6.49 -30.60
CA ILE A 442 -1.69 7.01 -29.39
C ILE A 442 -0.70 5.97 -28.87
N THR A 443 -1.15 4.72 -28.77
CA THR A 443 -0.27 3.63 -28.31
C THR A 443 0.94 3.46 -29.25
N ASN A 444 0.72 3.53 -30.56
CA ASN A 444 1.77 3.45 -31.56
C ASN A 444 2.78 4.60 -31.45
N SER A 445 2.31 5.83 -31.28
CA SER A 445 3.18 7.00 -31.16
C SER A 445 4.09 6.89 -29.93
N ILE A 446 3.56 6.42 -28.80
CA ILE A 446 4.34 6.26 -27.56
C ILE A 446 5.34 5.11 -27.67
N LEU A 447 4.95 3.94 -28.19
CA LEU A 447 5.83 2.77 -28.28
C LEU A 447 6.95 2.95 -29.30
N SER A 448 6.70 3.66 -30.39
CA SER A 448 7.71 3.96 -31.42
C SER A 448 8.58 5.17 -31.07
N HIS A 449 8.25 5.90 -30.00
CA HIS A 449 9.03 7.07 -29.60
C HIS A 449 10.48 6.68 -29.26
N PRO A 450 11.51 7.37 -29.80
CA PRO A 450 12.90 7.01 -29.60
C PRO A 450 13.30 6.88 -28.12
N GLN A 451 12.77 7.79 -27.27
CA GLN A 451 13.03 7.75 -25.84
C GLN A 451 12.39 6.52 -25.15
N THR A 452 11.19 6.09 -25.58
CA THR A 452 10.55 4.88 -25.04
C THR A 452 11.40 3.66 -25.37
N ILE A 453 11.83 3.52 -26.64
CA ILE A 453 12.70 2.42 -27.09
C ILE A 453 14.01 2.41 -26.30
N LYS A 454 14.63 3.60 -26.12
CA LYS A 454 15.88 3.75 -25.36
C LYS A 454 15.74 3.28 -23.91
N VAL A 455 14.65 3.65 -23.23
CA VAL A 455 14.37 3.21 -21.85
C VAL A 455 14.16 1.70 -21.79
N TYR A 456 13.38 1.13 -22.71
CA TYR A 456 13.15 -0.32 -22.75
C TYR A 456 14.40 -1.13 -23.09
N GLN A 457 15.25 -0.63 -23.99
CA GLN A 457 16.54 -1.27 -24.26
C GLN A 457 17.38 -1.31 -22.99
N ALA A 458 17.47 -0.21 -22.25
CA ALA A 458 18.20 -0.18 -20.98
C ALA A 458 17.59 -1.11 -19.91
N ILE A 459 16.27 -1.28 -19.87
CA ILE A 459 15.59 -2.27 -19.01
C ILE A 459 16.00 -3.68 -19.45
N LEU A 460 15.88 -4.01 -20.73
CA LEU A 460 16.18 -5.33 -21.28
C LEU A 460 17.65 -5.71 -21.08
N ASP A 461 18.60 -4.83 -21.40
CA ASP A 461 20.03 -5.03 -21.20
C ASP A 461 20.36 -5.32 -19.72
N ARG A 462 19.71 -4.59 -18.82
CA ARG A 462 19.89 -4.81 -17.38
C ARG A 462 19.29 -6.15 -16.95
N ILE A 463 18.16 -6.57 -17.53
CA ILE A 463 17.56 -7.86 -17.21
C ILE A 463 18.48 -8.97 -17.72
N ILE A 464 18.96 -8.89 -18.96
CA ILE A 464 19.89 -9.86 -19.55
C ILE A 464 21.17 -9.97 -18.70
N SER A 465 21.82 -8.84 -18.38
CA SER A 465 23.08 -8.82 -17.63
C SER A 465 22.95 -9.34 -16.19
N ARG A 466 21.79 -9.16 -15.54
CA ARG A 466 21.55 -9.67 -14.18
C ARG A 466 21.10 -11.13 -14.15
N ASN A 467 20.67 -11.70 -15.28
CA ASN A 467 20.05 -13.02 -15.34
C ASN A 467 20.77 -13.92 -16.36
N LYS A 468 21.90 -14.51 -15.96
CA LYS A 468 22.68 -15.44 -16.82
C LYS A 468 21.88 -16.65 -17.34
N LYS A 469 20.76 -16.97 -16.69
CA LYS A 469 19.89 -18.11 -17.00
C LYS A 469 18.60 -17.72 -17.72
N LEU A 470 18.43 -16.43 -18.06
CA LEU A 470 17.34 -15.98 -18.92
C LEU A 470 17.51 -16.60 -20.30
N ARG A 471 16.45 -17.24 -20.81
CA ARG A 471 16.46 -17.91 -22.12
C ARG A 471 15.24 -17.59 -22.98
N LEU A 472 14.16 -17.12 -22.36
CA LEU A 472 12.87 -16.95 -22.99
C LEU A 472 12.30 -15.55 -22.68
N ILE A 473 11.90 -14.87 -23.75
CA ILE A 473 11.00 -13.72 -23.71
C ILE A 473 9.62 -14.21 -24.14
N LEU A 474 8.62 -13.91 -23.31
CA LEU A 474 7.23 -14.01 -23.64
C LEU A 474 6.70 -12.60 -23.92
N THR A 475 5.93 -12.43 -24.99
CA THR A 475 5.10 -11.22 -25.16
C THR A 475 3.65 -11.57 -24.92
N PHE A 476 2.91 -10.66 -24.28
CA PHE A 476 1.50 -10.86 -23.99
C PHE A 476 0.68 -9.64 -24.45
N GLY A 477 -0.01 -9.81 -25.58
CA GLY A 477 -0.76 -8.76 -26.25
C GLY A 477 -0.07 -8.14 -27.49
N PRO A 478 -0.81 -7.37 -28.30
CA PRO A 478 -0.30 -6.77 -29.53
C PRO A 478 0.82 -5.73 -29.30
N ASN A 479 0.74 -4.93 -28.24
CA ASN A 479 1.69 -3.83 -28.04
C ASN A 479 3.07 -4.33 -27.60
N SER A 480 3.12 -5.38 -26.78
CA SER A 480 4.35 -6.06 -26.38
C SER A 480 5.02 -6.78 -27.53
N ARG A 481 4.24 -7.39 -28.43
CA ARG A 481 4.75 -7.93 -29.71
C ARG A 481 5.40 -6.84 -30.56
N ARG A 482 4.77 -5.67 -30.66
CA ARG A 482 5.30 -4.53 -31.42
C ARG A 482 6.59 -4.00 -30.78
N LEU A 483 6.56 -3.74 -29.47
CA LEU A 483 7.71 -3.20 -28.74
C LEU A 483 8.94 -4.11 -28.87
N VAL A 484 8.79 -5.43 -28.69
CA VAL A 484 9.94 -6.34 -28.72
C VAL A 484 10.63 -6.40 -30.09
N GLN A 485 9.94 -6.07 -31.18
CA GLN A 485 10.53 -5.99 -32.52
C GLN A 485 11.52 -4.82 -32.67
N SER A 486 11.38 -3.79 -31.83
CA SER A 486 12.25 -2.61 -31.82
C SER A 486 13.41 -2.73 -30.83
N LEU A 487 13.57 -3.88 -30.15
CA LEU A 487 14.59 -4.09 -29.13
C LEU A 487 15.62 -5.14 -29.59
N ASP A 488 16.88 -4.92 -29.25
CA ASP A 488 17.90 -5.95 -29.34
C ASP A 488 17.76 -6.92 -28.16
N ARG A 489 17.25 -8.12 -28.45
CA ARG A 489 17.07 -9.22 -27.49
C ARG A 489 18.21 -10.26 -27.55
N GLY A 490 19.21 -10.05 -28.40
CA GLY A 490 20.23 -11.05 -28.72
C GLY A 490 19.61 -12.40 -29.09
N ASN A 491 20.14 -13.47 -28.50
CA ASN A 491 19.76 -14.86 -28.83
C ASN A 491 18.61 -15.42 -27.99
N LEU A 492 17.88 -14.59 -27.23
CA LEU A 492 16.76 -15.07 -26.42
C LEU A 492 15.62 -15.58 -27.30
N SER A 493 15.08 -16.76 -27.00
CA SER A 493 13.89 -17.28 -27.67
C SER A 493 12.71 -16.35 -27.40
N LEU A 494 11.87 -16.14 -28.42
CA LEU A 494 10.68 -15.28 -28.33
C LEU A 494 9.44 -16.13 -28.61
N VAL A 495 8.48 -16.08 -27.69
CA VAL A 495 7.14 -16.67 -27.90
C VAL A 495 6.09 -15.62 -27.60
N SER A 496 5.14 -15.46 -28.53
CA SER A 496 4.08 -14.46 -28.39
C SER A 496 2.75 -15.11 -28.08
N LEU A 497 2.08 -14.58 -27.06
CA LEU A 497 0.77 -14.98 -26.58
C LEU A 497 -0.25 -13.89 -26.92
N GLY A 498 -1.41 -14.29 -27.44
CA GLY A 498 -2.58 -13.40 -27.59
C GLY A 498 -3.08 -12.91 -26.24
N ALA A 499 -3.67 -11.71 -26.18
CA ALA A 499 -4.28 -11.18 -24.95
C ALA A 499 -5.41 -12.11 -24.49
N TRP A 500 -5.61 -12.26 -23.18
CA TRP A 500 -6.61 -13.23 -22.68
C TRP A 500 -8.05 -12.89 -23.10
N LYS A 501 -8.33 -11.60 -23.32
CA LYS A 501 -9.64 -11.12 -23.78
C LYS A 501 -9.91 -11.43 -25.26
N GLU A 502 -8.94 -11.96 -26.01
CA GLU A 502 -9.12 -12.42 -27.39
C GLU A 502 -9.82 -13.79 -27.42
N GLY A 503 -10.79 -13.98 -28.31
CA GLY A 503 -11.65 -15.18 -28.33
C GLY A 503 -10.94 -16.52 -28.55
N SER A 504 -9.70 -16.52 -29.07
CA SER A 504 -8.87 -17.71 -29.30
C SER A 504 -7.72 -17.87 -28.29
N ALA A 505 -7.69 -17.09 -27.21
CA ALA A 505 -6.55 -17.05 -26.29
C ALA A 505 -6.18 -18.42 -25.70
N LEU A 506 -7.17 -19.24 -25.32
CA LEU A 506 -6.89 -20.56 -24.72
C LEU A 506 -6.16 -21.50 -25.69
N SER A 507 -6.65 -21.63 -26.93
CA SER A 507 -6.04 -22.51 -27.92
C SER A 507 -4.68 -22.00 -28.38
N ASP A 508 -4.51 -20.68 -28.49
CA ASP A 508 -3.20 -20.05 -28.73
C ASP A 508 -2.21 -20.42 -27.61
N TRP A 509 -2.59 -20.20 -26.35
CA TRP A 509 -1.72 -20.48 -25.20
C TRP A 509 -1.36 -21.97 -25.10
N GLN A 510 -2.30 -22.89 -25.34
CA GLN A 510 -2.02 -24.33 -25.37
C GLN A 510 -0.99 -24.71 -26.44
N SER A 511 -1.15 -24.13 -27.65
CA SER A 511 -0.20 -24.32 -28.75
C SER A 511 1.18 -23.75 -28.40
N LYS A 512 1.24 -22.54 -27.84
CA LYS A 512 2.50 -21.91 -27.42
C LYS A 512 3.17 -22.65 -26.26
N LEU A 513 2.41 -23.17 -25.30
CA LEU A 513 2.94 -23.97 -24.20
C LEU A 513 3.63 -25.24 -24.71
N SER A 514 3.04 -25.88 -25.71
CA SER A 514 3.62 -27.03 -26.40
C SER A 514 4.94 -26.66 -27.09
N ALA A 515 5.01 -25.52 -27.78
CA ALA A 515 6.25 -25.02 -28.38
C ALA A 515 7.32 -24.68 -27.32
N ILE A 516 6.91 -24.06 -26.21
CA ILE A 516 7.80 -23.71 -25.09
C ILE A 516 8.41 -24.96 -24.44
N SER A 517 7.72 -26.11 -24.46
CA SER A 517 8.26 -27.36 -23.93
C SER A 517 9.59 -27.78 -24.57
N GLN A 518 9.83 -27.33 -25.81
CA GLN A 518 11.04 -27.60 -26.59
C GLN A 518 12.17 -26.60 -26.32
N ILE A 519 11.92 -25.53 -25.54
CA ILE A 519 12.90 -24.48 -25.25
C ILE A 519 13.67 -24.85 -23.98
N GLY A 520 15.01 -24.82 -24.06
CA GLY A 520 15.91 -25.03 -22.93
C GLY A 520 16.01 -23.81 -22.01
N TYR A 521 15.17 -23.73 -20.98
CA TYR A 521 15.26 -22.75 -19.89
C TYR A 521 15.23 -23.41 -18.52
N GLU A 522 15.70 -22.69 -17.50
CA GLU A 522 15.70 -23.18 -16.12
C GLU A 522 14.29 -23.13 -15.52
N LYS A 523 13.82 -24.30 -15.09
CA LYS A 523 12.54 -24.51 -14.41
C LYS A 523 12.73 -24.59 -12.89
N GLU A 524 11.69 -24.29 -12.14
CA GLU A 524 11.64 -24.51 -10.69
C GLU A 524 10.92 -25.81 -10.32
N MET A 525 9.96 -26.23 -11.15
CA MET A 525 9.28 -27.51 -10.98
C MET A 525 10.06 -28.63 -11.68
N PRO A 526 10.35 -29.77 -11.00
CA PRO A 526 11.03 -30.91 -11.62
C PRO A 526 10.26 -31.51 -12.81
N SER A 527 8.93 -31.57 -12.70
CA SER A 527 8.03 -32.16 -13.70
C SER A 527 6.89 -31.19 -14.04
N PRO A 528 7.13 -30.16 -14.89
CA PRO A 528 6.07 -29.28 -15.39
C PRO A 528 5.03 -30.08 -16.20
N SER A 529 3.76 -29.67 -16.15
CA SER A 529 2.69 -30.36 -16.89
C SER A 529 2.73 -30.08 -18.39
N PHE A 530 3.17 -28.88 -18.78
CA PHE A 530 3.00 -28.34 -20.14
C PHE A 530 1.57 -28.46 -20.68
N SER A 531 0.60 -28.50 -19.78
CA SER A 531 -0.83 -28.54 -20.07
C SER A 531 -1.53 -27.45 -19.27
N TYR A 532 -2.41 -26.71 -19.95
CA TYR A 532 -3.15 -25.59 -19.40
C TYR A 532 -4.57 -25.59 -19.97
N ASP A 533 -5.56 -25.56 -19.09
CA ASP A 533 -6.99 -25.65 -19.39
C ASP A 533 -7.70 -24.29 -19.33
N GLY A 534 -6.95 -23.22 -19.07
CA GLY A 534 -7.50 -21.89 -18.84
C GLY A 534 -7.64 -21.54 -17.36
N ALA A 535 -7.40 -22.44 -16.42
CA ALA A 535 -7.68 -22.19 -15.00
C ALA A 535 -6.99 -20.92 -14.44
N ARG A 536 -7.65 -20.27 -13.48
CA ARG A 536 -7.04 -19.20 -12.69
C ARG A 536 -6.11 -19.76 -11.62
N SER A 537 -5.01 -19.06 -11.37
CA SER A 537 -4.20 -19.22 -10.16
C SER A 537 -4.07 -17.88 -9.47
N GLN A 538 -4.26 -17.82 -8.15
CA GLN A 538 -4.05 -16.58 -7.41
C GLN A 538 -2.65 -15.99 -7.66
N ILE A 539 -2.56 -14.66 -7.74
CA ILE A 539 -1.25 -14.01 -7.76
C ILE A 539 -0.49 -14.41 -6.48
N PRO A 540 0.76 -14.90 -6.59
CA PRO A 540 1.47 -15.36 -5.41
C PRO A 540 1.75 -14.20 -4.46
N ARG A 541 1.65 -14.44 -3.16
CA ARG A 541 1.80 -13.37 -2.17
C ARG A 541 3.18 -12.75 -2.20
N PHE A 542 4.22 -13.54 -2.49
CA PHE A 542 5.57 -13.06 -2.69
C PHE A 542 5.77 -12.12 -3.90
N ASP A 543 4.75 -11.90 -4.73
CA ASP A 543 4.75 -10.94 -5.83
C ASP A 543 3.91 -9.69 -5.56
N LEU A 544 3.22 -9.63 -4.43
CA LEU A 544 2.41 -8.50 -4.01
C LEU A 544 3.06 -7.77 -2.81
N PRO A 545 2.95 -6.44 -2.71
CA PRO A 545 3.46 -5.68 -1.58
C PRO A 545 2.95 -6.15 -0.22
N TYR A 546 3.71 -5.82 0.83
CA TYR A 546 3.25 -6.04 2.19
C TYR A 546 1.98 -5.21 2.48
N GLY A 547 0.98 -5.87 3.09
CA GLY A 547 -0.32 -5.27 3.42
C GLY A 547 -1.42 -5.60 2.42
N VAL A 548 -1.09 -6.09 1.22
CA VAL A 548 -2.10 -6.50 0.23
C VAL A 548 -2.89 -7.71 0.74
N LEU A 549 -4.22 -7.59 0.64
CA LEU A 549 -5.19 -8.57 1.15
C LEU A 549 -5.22 -9.83 0.29
N ARG A 550 -5.65 -10.96 0.86
CA ARG A 550 -5.70 -12.23 0.12
C ARG A 550 -6.69 -12.22 -1.03
N TRP A 551 -7.83 -11.54 -0.92
CA TRP A 551 -8.79 -11.44 -2.02
C TRP A 551 -8.28 -10.57 -3.18
N ILE A 552 -7.28 -9.72 -2.95
CA ILE A 552 -6.63 -8.92 -4.00
C ILE A 552 -5.65 -9.81 -4.78
N GLY A 553 -5.74 -9.77 -6.11
CA GLY A 553 -5.01 -10.66 -7.02
C GLY A 553 -5.63 -12.07 -7.08
N THR A 554 -6.93 -12.19 -6.80
CA THR A 554 -7.76 -13.39 -6.98
C THR A 554 -9.12 -13.00 -7.54
N SER A 555 -9.97 -13.99 -7.86
CA SER A 555 -11.37 -13.77 -8.24
C SER A 555 -11.56 -12.95 -9.52
N GLY A 556 -10.53 -12.84 -10.37
CA GLY A 556 -10.54 -12.04 -11.59
C GLY A 556 -10.28 -10.54 -11.41
N ASP A 557 -10.71 -9.72 -12.38
CA ASP A 557 -10.52 -8.27 -12.36
C ASP A 557 -11.35 -7.63 -11.24
N ARG A 558 -10.73 -6.87 -10.35
CA ARG A 558 -11.39 -6.14 -9.23
C ARG A 558 -11.34 -4.63 -9.43
N GLY A 559 -10.44 -4.12 -10.25
CA GLY A 559 -10.28 -2.71 -10.56
C GLY A 559 -11.12 -2.28 -11.77
N SER A 560 -11.80 -1.14 -11.65
CA SER A 560 -12.62 -0.57 -12.73
C SER A 560 -12.45 0.94 -12.82
N ARG A 561 -12.73 1.47 -14.01
CA ARG A 561 -12.80 2.90 -14.31
C ARG A 561 -14.20 3.19 -14.85
N PRO A 562 -14.90 4.23 -14.38
CA PRO A 562 -16.23 4.53 -14.85
C PRO A 562 -16.20 5.19 -16.23
N ILE A 563 -17.34 5.12 -16.92
CA ILE A 563 -17.66 6.02 -18.02
C ILE A 563 -18.23 7.30 -17.43
N ASP A 564 -17.80 8.46 -17.91
CA ASP A 564 -18.44 9.73 -17.62
C ASP A 564 -19.65 9.89 -18.55
N ASP A 565 -20.85 9.94 -17.98
CA ASP A 565 -22.10 9.94 -18.75
C ASP A 565 -22.27 11.22 -19.59
N THR A 566 -21.54 12.30 -19.27
CA THR A 566 -21.59 13.55 -20.03
C THR A 566 -20.77 13.44 -21.32
N THR A 567 -19.60 12.80 -21.24
CA THR A 567 -18.69 12.68 -22.38
C THR A 567 -18.83 11.35 -23.14
N GLN A 568 -19.49 10.36 -22.51
CA GLN A 568 -19.56 8.98 -22.98
C GLN A 568 -18.18 8.34 -23.18
N GLN A 569 -17.17 8.82 -22.44
CA GLN A 569 -15.80 8.33 -22.46
C GLN A 569 -15.36 7.82 -21.07
N PRO A 570 -14.35 6.94 -21.00
CA PRO A 570 -13.72 6.58 -19.74
C PRO A 570 -13.24 7.82 -18.99
N SER A 571 -13.61 7.93 -17.71
CA SER A 571 -13.25 9.11 -16.93
C SER A 571 -11.74 9.15 -16.65
N PRO A 572 -11.03 10.24 -16.92
CA PRO A 572 -9.60 10.36 -16.61
C PRO A 572 -9.32 10.44 -15.11
N ASP A 573 -10.37 10.66 -14.30
CA ASP A 573 -10.26 11.15 -12.94
C ASP A 573 -10.63 10.13 -11.86
N TYR A 574 -11.23 8.99 -12.20
CA TYR A 574 -11.79 8.08 -11.21
C TYR A 574 -11.43 6.63 -11.48
N TYR A 575 -11.05 5.92 -10.43
CA TYR A 575 -10.85 4.46 -10.43
C TYR A 575 -11.50 3.88 -9.20
N LYS A 576 -11.96 2.64 -9.25
CA LYS A 576 -12.59 1.97 -8.11
C LYS A 576 -12.12 0.52 -8.02
N ILE A 577 -11.87 0.05 -6.81
CA ILE A 577 -11.59 -1.36 -6.53
C ILE A 577 -12.72 -1.96 -5.70
N TYR A 578 -13.11 -3.19 -6.06
CA TYR A 578 -14.21 -3.93 -5.43
C TYR A 578 -13.70 -5.17 -4.70
N MET A 579 -14.17 -5.36 -3.47
CA MET A 579 -14.10 -6.63 -2.77
C MET A 579 -15.09 -7.63 -3.40
N PRO A 580 -14.72 -8.90 -3.64
CA PRO A 580 -15.64 -9.88 -4.24
C PRO A 580 -16.78 -10.25 -3.28
N ASP A 581 -17.95 -10.52 -3.84
CA ASP A 581 -19.18 -10.79 -3.08
C ASP A 581 -19.05 -11.93 -2.07
N TRP A 582 -18.44 -13.05 -2.47
CA TRP A 582 -18.24 -14.18 -1.57
C TRP A 582 -17.41 -13.81 -0.33
N ALA A 583 -16.45 -12.88 -0.47
CA ALA A 583 -15.63 -12.44 0.63
C ALA A 583 -16.36 -11.40 1.48
N TYR A 584 -17.15 -10.51 0.86
CA TYR A 584 -17.99 -9.51 1.52
C TYR A 584 -19.04 -10.16 2.43
N GLN A 585 -19.59 -11.30 2.03
CA GLN A 585 -20.62 -12.06 2.77
C GLN A 585 -20.08 -12.92 3.92
N LEU A 586 -18.78 -12.88 4.21
CA LEU A 586 -18.20 -13.69 5.27
C LEU A 586 -18.59 -13.19 6.66
N GLU A 587 -19.12 -14.09 7.48
CA GLU A 587 -19.24 -13.87 8.92
C GLU A 587 -17.86 -13.80 9.60
N PRO A 588 -17.75 -13.13 10.77
CA PRO A 588 -16.56 -13.19 11.59
C PRO A 588 -16.22 -14.65 11.94
N PRO A 589 -14.95 -15.06 11.93
CA PRO A 589 -14.58 -16.38 12.43
C PRO A 589 -14.90 -16.49 13.93
N PRO A 590 -15.10 -17.70 14.48
CA PRO A 590 -15.31 -17.87 15.91
C PRO A 590 -14.10 -17.37 16.70
N LEU A 591 -14.34 -16.91 17.94
CA LEU A 591 -13.27 -16.56 18.87
C LEU A 591 -12.44 -17.80 19.22
N SER A 592 -11.13 -17.62 19.36
CA SER A 592 -10.30 -18.62 20.02
C SER A 592 -10.68 -18.75 21.50
N LYS A 593 -10.31 -19.86 22.15
CA LYS A 593 -10.57 -20.05 23.59
C LYS A 593 -10.05 -18.89 24.44
N LYS A 594 -8.86 -18.36 24.12
CA LYS A 594 -8.27 -17.23 24.83
C LYS A 594 -9.07 -15.94 24.62
N GLU A 595 -9.51 -15.68 23.39
CA GLU A 595 -10.32 -14.50 23.09
C GLU A 595 -11.69 -14.58 23.75
N GLN A 596 -12.32 -15.75 23.78
CA GLN A 596 -13.59 -15.97 24.47
C GLN A 596 -13.45 -15.70 25.98
N GLN A 597 -12.42 -16.29 26.62
CA GLN A 597 -12.14 -16.06 28.04
C GLN A 597 -11.93 -14.57 28.38
N ALA A 598 -11.26 -13.82 27.49
CA ALA A 598 -11.06 -12.39 27.68
C ALA A 598 -12.38 -11.61 27.63
N VAL A 599 -13.27 -11.95 26.69
CA VAL A 599 -14.61 -11.33 26.61
C VAL A 599 -15.46 -11.69 27.83
N ASP A 600 -15.43 -12.95 28.27
CA ASP A 600 -16.21 -13.43 29.42
C ASP A 600 -15.77 -12.76 30.72
N SER A 601 -14.49 -12.38 30.84
CA SER A 601 -13.94 -11.69 32.02
C SER A 601 -14.22 -10.17 32.01
N ALA A 602 -14.66 -9.63 30.87
CA ALA A 602 -14.99 -8.22 30.71
C ALA A 602 -16.45 -7.89 31.05
N SER A 603 -17.30 -8.93 31.11
CA SER A 603 -18.73 -8.87 31.44
C SER A 603 -18.93 -9.08 32.93
#